data_AF-A0A9D2CTK1-F1
#
_entry.id   AF-A0A9D2CTK1-F1
#
_cell.length_a   1.000
_cell.length_b   1.000
_cell.length_c   1.000
_cell.angle_alpha   90.00
_cell.angle_beta   90.00
_cell.angle_gamma   90.00
#
_symmetry.space_group_name_H-M   'P 1'
#
loop_
_entity.id
_entity.type
_entity.pdbx_description
1 polymer ?
#
loop_
_entity_poly.entity_id
_entity_poly.type
_entity_poly.pdbx_seq_one_letter_code
_entity_poly.pdbx_strand_id
1 'polypeptide(L)'
;MFNFLREFIMKEGVLEKYLGLGSNVTIPKGVTSIGYMAFYKCSCLTSITIPDSVTSIGEGAFSGCSGLTSITIPNSITSIGEGAFSGCSGLTSITIPNSVTSIGEYAFYDCSGLTSITIGGSVTSIGDYAFA
;
A
#
# COMPACT_ATOMS: atom_id res chain seq x y z
N MET A 1 21.32 13.96 10.13
CA MET A 1 21.67 12.61 10.60
C MET A 1 20.83 11.61 9.79
N PHE A 2 21.39 11.09 8.69
CA PHE A 2 20.69 10.17 7.80
C PHE A 2 20.61 8.79 8.47
N ASN A 3 19.40 8.35 8.83
CA ASN A 3 19.20 7.08 9.50
C ASN A 3 19.24 5.95 8.47
N PHE A 4 20.31 5.16 8.49
CA PHE A 4 20.58 4.08 7.54
C PHE A 4 19.85 2.80 7.99
N LEU A 5 18.53 2.74 7.79
CA LEU A 5 17.90 1.44 7.54
C LEU A 5 18.20 1.13 6.07
N ARG A 6 19.23 0.31 5.81
CA ARG A 6 19.89 0.09 4.49
C ARG A 6 18.96 -0.21 3.31
N GLU A 7 17.71 -0.55 3.57
CA GLU A 7 16.73 -0.97 2.57
C GLU A 7 15.72 0.13 2.20
N PHE A 8 15.72 1.30 2.85
CA PHE A 8 14.73 2.35 2.60
C PHE A 8 15.37 3.65 2.14
N ILE A 9 14.91 4.17 1.00
CA ILE A 9 15.13 5.56 0.58
C ILE A 9 13.95 6.37 1.09
N MET A 10 14.25 7.38 1.93
CA MET A 10 13.25 8.26 2.52
C MET A 10 13.67 9.72 2.37
N LYS A 11 12.71 10.58 2.04
CA LYS A 11 12.89 12.02 1.94
C LYS A 11 11.70 12.73 2.56
N GLU A 12 11.95 13.62 3.52
CA GLU A 12 10.92 14.49 4.10
C GLU A 12 9.68 13.73 4.64
N GLY A 13 9.90 12.54 5.23
CA GLY A 13 8.81 11.68 5.74
C GLY A 13 8.17 10.78 4.68
N VAL A 14 8.51 10.93 3.41
CA VAL A 14 8.04 10.03 2.33
C VAL A 14 8.99 8.85 2.20
N LEU A 15 8.44 7.64 2.19
CA LEU A 15 9.17 6.44 1.75
C LEU A 15 9.14 6.40 0.22
N GLU A 16 10.25 6.80 -0.40
CA GLU A 16 10.36 6.91 -1.85
C GLU A 16 10.66 5.56 -2.51
N LYS A 17 11.41 4.69 -1.82
CA LYS A 17 11.77 3.37 -2.38
C LYS A 17 12.19 2.36 -1.31
N TYR A 18 11.74 1.13 -1.47
CA TYR A 18 12.28 -0.06 -0.81
C TYR A 18 13.29 -0.76 -1.74
N LEU A 19 14.45 -1.10 -1.21
CA LEU A 19 15.57 -1.74 -1.90
C LEU A 19 15.85 -3.15 -1.38
N GLY A 20 15.15 -3.58 -0.33
CA GLY A 20 15.37 -4.89 0.27
C GLY A 20 14.67 -6.01 -0.50
N LEU A 21 14.89 -7.23 -0.02
CA LEU A 21 14.34 -8.46 -0.58
C LEU A 21 13.50 -9.23 0.46
N GLY A 22 13.15 -8.57 1.56
CA GLY A 22 12.43 -9.18 2.67
C GLY A 22 10.99 -9.54 2.30
N SER A 23 10.53 -10.68 2.80
CA SER A 23 9.12 -11.09 2.66
C SER A 23 8.21 -10.48 3.73
N ASN A 24 8.77 -10.07 4.86
CA ASN A 24 8.05 -9.40 5.94
C ASN A 24 8.74 -8.07 6.23
N VAL A 25 8.09 -6.97 5.87
CA VAL A 25 8.68 -5.64 5.96
C VAL A 25 7.94 -4.80 6.99
N THR A 26 8.68 -4.07 7.82
CA THR A 26 8.13 -3.06 8.72
C THR A 26 8.59 -1.70 8.24
N ILE A 27 7.64 -0.83 7.87
CA ILE A 27 7.96 0.54 7.47
C ILE A 27 8.52 1.31 8.68
N PRO A 28 9.62 2.07 8.51
CA PRO A 28 10.22 2.81 9.61
C PRO A 28 9.25 3.82 10.25
N LYS A 29 9.33 4.00 11.57
CA LYS A 29 8.62 5.08 12.26
C LYS A 29 9.04 6.45 11.69
N GLY A 30 8.10 7.38 11.63
CA GLY A 30 8.33 8.73 11.09
C GLY A 30 8.09 8.85 9.59
N VAL A 31 7.80 7.74 8.90
CA VAL A 31 7.21 7.79 7.56
C VAL A 31 5.78 8.30 7.66
N THR A 32 5.46 9.34 6.90
CA THR A 32 4.16 9.99 6.82
C THR A 32 3.42 9.63 5.54
N SER A 33 4.10 9.16 4.49
CA SER A 33 3.47 8.72 3.25
C SER A 33 4.30 7.65 2.55
N ILE A 34 3.64 6.71 1.88
CA ILE A 34 4.28 5.72 1.00
C ILE A 34 4.23 6.31 -0.41
N GLY A 35 5.39 6.57 -1.00
CA GLY A 35 5.52 7.31 -2.25
C GLY A 35 5.16 6.50 -3.50
N TYR A 36 5.22 7.19 -4.64
CA TYR A 36 5.05 6.62 -5.98
C TYR A 36 5.94 5.40 -6.17
N MET A 37 5.35 4.25 -6.52
CA MET A 37 6.05 3.00 -6.83
C MET A 37 7.04 2.51 -5.75
N ALA A 38 6.84 2.89 -4.49
CA ALA A 38 7.82 2.66 -3.43
C ALA A 38 8.21 1.18 -3.21
N PHE A 39 7.28 0.25 -3.41
CA PHE A 39 7.44 -1.20 -3.35
C PHE A 39 7.10 -1.87 -4.70
N TYR A 40 7.25 -1.15 -5.81
CA TYR A 40 6.89 -1.67 -7.14
C TYR A 40 7.60 -3.00 -7.45
N LYS A 41 6.80 -4.01 -7.81
CA LYS A 41 7.23 -5.38 -8.14
C LYS A 41 8.03 -6.08 -7.03
N CYS A 42 7.80 -5.76 -5.75
CA CYS A 42 8.32 -6.54 -4.63
C CYS A 42 7.60 -7.90 -4.50
N SER A 43 7.80 -8.81 -5.46
CA SER A 43 7.09 -10.09 -5.54
C SER A 43 7.36 -11.05 -4.36
N CYS A 44 8.48 -10.86 -3.66
CA CYS A 44 8.80 -11.62 -2.44
C CYS A 44 8.06 -11.11 -1.19
N LEU A 45 7.51 -9.89 -1.22
CA LEU A 45 6.81 -9.28 -0.09
C LEU A 45 5.51 -10.02 0.16
N THR A 46 5.40 -10.71 1.30
CA THR A 46 4.21 -11.45 1.73
C THR A 46 3.37 -10.71 2.76
N SER A 47 4.02 -9.88 3.59
CA SER A 47 3.35 -9.04 4.57
C SER A 47 4.09 -7.73 4.79
N ILE A 48 3.33 -6.68 5.13
CA ILE A 48 3.89 -5.38 5.48
C ILE A 48 3.18 -4.76 6.67
N THR A 49 3.98 -4.21 7.60
CA THR A 49 3.48 -3.41 8.72
C THR A 49 3.64 -1.92 8.40
N ILE A 50 2.51 -1.22 8.32
CA ILE A 50 2.44 0.23 8.10
C ILE A 50 2.22 0.92 9.46
N PRO A 51 3.09 1.85 9.90
CA PRO A 51 2.88 2.57 11.15
C PRO A 51 1.75 3.61 11.02
N ASP A 52 1.08 3.90 12.15
CA ASP A 52 -0.02 4.89 12.23
C ASP A 52 0.40 6.34 11.89
N SER A 53 1.70 6.61 11.68
CA SER A 53 2.17 7.90 11.18
C SER A 53 1.89 8.09 9.69
N VAL A 54 1.68 7.01 8.93
CA VAL A 54 1.41 7.08 7.49
C VAL A 54 -0.03 7.51 7.25
N THR A 55 -0.22 8.52 6.42
CA THR A 55 -1.55 9.07 6.11
C THR A 55 -2.00 8.82 4.67
N SER A 56 -1.09 8.41 3.77
CA SER A 56 -1.43 8.12 2.38
C SER A 56 -0.58 7.01 1.77
N ILE A 57 -1.18 6.30 0.80
CA ILE A 57 -0.52 5.33 -0.06
C ILE A 57 -0.53 5.88 -1.49
N GLY A 58 0.64 6.13 -2.05
CA GLY A 58 0.82 6.74 -3.36
C GLY A 58 0.49 5.84 -4.54
N GLU A 59 0.51 6.43 -5.73
CA GLU A 59 0.29 5.75 -7.00
C GLU A 59 1.28 4.60 -7.20
N GLY A 60 0.76 3.43 -7.57
CA GLY A 60 1.55 2.23 -7.84
C GLY A 60 2.39 1.72 -6.66
N ALA A 61 2.16 2.20 -5.43
CA ALA A 61 3.05 1.99 -4.29
C ALA A 61 3.42 0.52 -4.05
N PHE A 62 2.47 -0.40 -4.22
CA PHE A 62 2.62 -1.86 -4.12
C PHE A 62 2.29 -2.58 -5.43
N SER A 63 2.25 -1.87 -6.56
CA SER A 63 1.89 -2.50 -7.84
C SER A 63 2.85 -3.65 -8.18
N GLY A 64 2.30 -4.81 -8.53
CA GLY A 64 3.04 -6.02 -8.85
C GLY A 64 3.62 -6.78 -7.65
N CYS A 65 3.24 -6.45 -6.41
CA CYS A 65 3.56 -7.24 -5.23
C CYS A 65 2.74 -8.55 -5.18
N SER A 66 2.95 -9.43 -6.16
CA SER A 66 2.15 -10.66 -6.35
C SER A 66 2.19 -11.63 -5.16
N GLY A 67 3.22 -11.56 -4.32
CA GLY A 67 3.35 -12.35 -3.10
C GLY A 67 2.58 -11.82 -1.90
N LEU A 68 2.08 -10.57 -1.94
CA LEU A 68 1.46 -9.91 -0.79
C LEU A 68 0.11 -10.56 -0.50
N THR A 69 0.03 -11.34 0.58
CA THR A 69 -1.18 -12.12 0.90
C THR A 69 -2.12 -11.42 1.87
N SER A 70 -1.57 -10.53 2.68
CA SER A 70 -2.30 -9.75 3.67
C SER A 70 -1.65 -8.39 3.89
N ILE A 71 -2.49 -7.37 4.08
CA ILE A 71 -2.07 -6.05 4.51
C ILE A 71 -3.15 -5.44 5.39
N THR A 72 -2.74 -4.86 6.51
CA THR A 72 -3.62 -4.07 7.37
C THR A 72 -3.46 -2.61 6.97
N ILE A 73 -4.53 -1.96 6.53
CA ILE A 73 -4.56 -0.52 6.27
C ILE A 73 -4.87 0.19 7.59
N PRO A 74 -3.95 0.99 8.16
CA PRO A 74 -4.19 1.68 9.42
C PRO A 74 -5.28 2.76 9.30
N ASN A 75 -5.97 3.06 10.41
CA ASN A 75 -6.98 4.12 10.50
C ASN A 75 -6.42 5.54 10.32
N SER A 76 -5.10 5.70 10.17
CA SER A 76 -4.46 6.96 9.83
C SER A 76 -4.47 7.24 8.32
N ILE A 77 -4.65 6.21 7.48
CA ILE A 77 -4.68 6.36 6.03
C ILE A 77 -5.99 7.00 5.59
N THR A 78 -5.89 8.08 4.80
CA THR A 78 -7.05 8.79 4.25
C THR A 78 -7.21 8.59 2.74
N SER A 79 -6.15 8.19 2.04
CA SER A 79 -6.20 7.98 0.58
C SER A 79 -5.34 6.79 0.12
N ILE A 80 -5.87 6.09 -0.90
CA ILE A 80 -5.19 5.03 -1.65
C ILE A 80 -5.09 5.49 -3.12
N GLY A 81 -3.87 5.61 -3.63
CA GLY A 81 -3.59 6.13 -4.96
C GLY A 81 -3.97 5.20 -6.11
N GLU A 82 -3.86 5.73 -7.33
CA GLU A 82 -4.06 4.98 -8.57
C GLU A 82 -3.12 3.76 -8.65
N GLY A 83 -3.64 2.60 -9.02
CA GLY A 83 -2.85 1.39 -9.17
C GLY A 83 -2.11 0.92 -7.91
N ALA A 84 -2.43 1.46 -6.72
CA ALA A 84 -1.61 1.31 -5.51
C ALA A 84 -1.31 -0.16 -5.17
N PHE A 85 -2.25 -1.07 -5.41
CA PHE A 85 -2.12 -2.51 -5.22
C PHE A 85 -2.34 -3.30 -6.52
N SER A 86 -2.28 -2.66 -7.69
CA SER A 86 -2.55 -3.35 -8.96
C SER A 86 -1.62 -4.56 -9.15
N GLY A 87 -2.17 -5.72 -9.51
CA GLY A 87 -1.42 -6.96 -9.69
C GLY A 87 -0.95 -7.64 -8.39
N CYS A 88 -1.49 -7.26 -7.22
CA CYS A 88 -1.29 -8.00 -5.98
C CYS A 88 -2.11 -9.30 -5.97
N SER A 89 -1.80 -10.23 -6.89
CA SER A 89 -2.57 -11.45 -7.11
C SER A 89 -2.65 -12.39 -5.90
N GLY A 90 -1.73 -12.29 -4.95
CA GLY A 90 -1.74 -13.04 -3.70
C GLY A 90 -2.70 -12.51 -2.65
N LEU A 91 -3.17 -11.26 -2.78
CA LEU A 91 -4.01 -10.61 -1.78
C LEU A 91 -5.42 -11.19 -1.83
N THR A 92 -5.83 -11.87 -0.75
CA THR A 92 -7.10 -12.62 -0.75
C THR A 92 -8.27 -11.85 -0.16
N SER A 93 -7.97 -10.93 0.76
CA SER A 93 -8.96 -10.06 1.39
C SER A 93 -8.34 -8.71 1.75
N ILE A 94 -9.16 -7.67 1.78
CA ILE A 94 -8.76 -6.34 2.22
C ILE A 94 -9.87 -5.68 3.04
N THR A 95 -9.47 -5.02 4.13
CA THR A 95 -10.34 -4.14 4.90
C THR A 95 -9.85 -2.71 4.73
N ILE A 96 -10.68 -1.87 4.12
CA ILE A 96 -10.43 -0.44 3.93
C ILE A 96 -11.13 0.29 5.08
N PRO A 97 -10.41 0.96 5.99
CA PRO A 97 -11.00 1.57 7.18
C PRO A 97 -11.87 2.79 6.85
N ASN A 98 -12.70 3.20 7.82
CA ASN A 98 -13.54 4.40 7.74
C ASN A 98 -12.76 5.72 7.63
N SER A 99 -11.44 5.70 7.80
CA SER A 99 -10.59 6.88 7.60
C SER A 99 -10.33 7.18 6.13
N VAL A 100 -10.44 6.18 5.26
CA VAL A 100 -10.20 6.34 3.81
C VAL A 100 -11.40 7.05 3.20
N THR A 101 -11.11 8.13 2.46
CA THR A 101 -12.13 8.92 1.74
C THR A 101 -12.03 8.73 0.23
N SER A 102 -10.87 8.34 -0.30
CA SER A 102 -10.65 8.15 -1.74
C SER A 102 -9.83 6.90 -2.08
N ILE A 103 -10.29 6.16 -3.09
CA ILE A 103 -9.61 5.02 -3.70
C ILE A 103 -9.39 5.32 -5.18
N GLY A 104 -8.15 5.30 -5.64
CA GLY A 104 -7.78 5.68 -7.02
C GLY A 104 -8.22 4.68 -8.10
N GLU A 105 -8.10 5.11 -9.35
CA GLU A 105 -8.30 4.26 -10.54
C GLU A 105 -7.39 3.03 -10.47
N TYR A 106 -7.87 1.86 -10.89
CA TYR A 106 -7.09 0.60 -10.88
C TYR A 106 -6.46 0.22 -9.52
N ALA A 107 -6.88 0.80 -8.38
CA ALA A 107 -6.17 0.65 -7.11
C ALA A 107 -5.91 -0.82 -6.71
N PHE A 108 -6.83 -1.73 -7.02
CA PHE A 108 -6.72 -3.17 -6.84
C PHE A 108 -6.96 -3.94 -8.15
N TYR A 109 -6.68 -3.32 -9.30
CA TYR A 109 -6.81 -3.95 -10.61
C TYR A 109 -5.94 -5.20 -10.71
N ASP A 110 -6.46 -6.29 -11.26
CA ASP A 110 -5.74 -7.57 -11.42
C ASP A 110 -5.26 -8.17 -10.07
N CYS A 111 -5.96 -7.86 -8.98
CA CYS A 111 -5.82 -8.59 -7.72
C CYS A 111 -6.63 -9.89 -7.79
N SER A 112 -6.23 -10.82 -8.66
CA SER A 112 -7.00 -12.03 -8.99
C SER A 112 -7.33 -12.95 -7.82
N GLY A 113 -6.58 -12.87 -6.72
CA GLY A 113 -6.83 -13.62 -5.49
C GLY A 113 -7.89 -12.98 -4.58
N LEU A 114 -8.28 -11.73 -4.83
CA LEU A 114 -9.14 -10.95 -3.97
C LEU A 114 -10.58 -11.46 -4.05
N THR A 115 -11.04 -12.09 -2.97
CA THR A 115 -12.37 -12.70 -2.88
C THR A 115 -13.29 -12.00 -1.90
N SER A 116 -12.74 -11.14 -1.03
CA SER A 116 -13.49 -10.41 -0.02
C SER A 116 -12.94 -9.00 0.17
N ILE A 117 -13.85 -8.02 0.14
CA ILE A 117 -13.51 -6.61 0.28
C ILE A 117 -14.51 -6.02 1.29
N THR A 118 -13.99 -5.38 2.33
CA THR A 118 -14.78 -4.54 3.23
C THR A 118 -14.36 -3.09 3.04
N ILE A 119 -15.32 -2.22 2.73
CA ILE A 119 -15.09 -0.79 2.50
C ILE A 119 -15.74 0.01 3.63
N GLY A 120 -14.97 0.88 4.26
CA GLY A 120 -15.45 1.81 5.27
C GLY A 120 -16.49 2.79 4.74
N GLY A 121 -17.41 3.21 5.60
CA GLY A 121 -18.56 4.04 5.23
C GLY A 121 -18.24 5.48 4.85
N SER A 122 -16.99 5.93 4.99
CA SER A 122 -16.56 7.30 4.68
C SER A 122 -15.96 7.45 3.28
N VAL A 123 -15.84 6.37 2.50
CA VAL A 123 -15.32 6.45 1.12
C VAL A 123 -16.32 7.22 0.26
N THR A 124 -15.89 8.36 -0.28
CA THR A 124 -16.70 9.24 -1.13
C THR A 124 -16.32 9.16 -2.61
N SER A 125 -15.16 8.59 -2.93
CA SER A 125 -14.67 8.42 -4.29
C SER A 125 -13.99 7.07 -4.48
N ILE A 126 -14.42 6.34 -5.52
CA ILE A 126 -13.83 5.09 -6.00
C ILE A 126 -13.56 5.28 -7.48
N GLY A 127 -12.29 5.21 -7.89
CA GLY A 127 -11.89 5.37 -9.28
C GLY A 127 -12.34 4.22 -10.17
N ASP A 128 -12.29 4.45 -11.48
CA ASP A 128 -12.66 3.45 -12.47
C ASP A 128 -11.79 2.20 -12.32
N TYR A 129 -12.41 1.03 -12.50
CA TYR A 129 -11.73 -0.27 -12.42
C TYR A 129 -10.95 -0.53 -11.11
N ALA A 130 -11.25 0.21 -10.03
CA ALA A 130 -10.50 0.12 -8.78
C ALA A 130 -10.44 -1.30 -8.18
N PHE A 131 -11.40 -2.17 -8.51
CA PHE A 131 -11.47 -3.56 -8.05
C PHE A 131 -11.76 -4.54 -9.21
N ALA A 132 -11.27 -4.25 -10.41
CA ALA A 132 -11.50 -5.06 -11.61
C ALA A 132 -10.49 -6.20 -11.80
#